data_AF-A0AA40BD84-F1
#
_entry.id   AF-A0AA40BD84-F1
#
_cell.length_a   1.000
_cell.length_b   1.000
_cell.length_c   1.000
_cell.angle_alpha   90.00
_cell.angle_beta   90.00
_cell.angle_gamma   90.00
#
_symmetry.space_group_name_H-M   'P 1'
#
loop_
_entity.id
_entity.type
_entity.pdbx_description
1 polymer ?
#
loop_
_entity_poly.entity_id
_entity_poly.type
_entity_poly.pdbx_seq_one_letter_code
_entity_poly.pdbx_strand_id
1 'polypeptide(L)'
;MSGLVITNKDEVEFVGRRKLVDGSYSALYFQWVAGDVSEEDALYCGSVGGDRSKHTVEQINAALRKVPSEHVFFPLPIPWHIARTPVTVADTWEAELGGDFFLKRLFFPPAADYDPDEEGWSMMVVWFTSEVRMLETLSRYPQHPNIVKYHGCRVRKGHVTGIMLGRCDGDNLWEHLQSGKTVEKEPFLTTLASAVDHLHNVVGIVHDDIQPFNIMVSPDGTPTLIDLGAAEVAGADILSDRPFSTWGEDPLDLDPETLWVGRHGYPTSRKSRDLAALNKLRTWLDESVAPRPNRAVH
;
A
#
# COMPACT_ATOMS: atom_id res chain seq x y z
N MET A 1 29.84 -15.24 -1.64
CA MET A 1 28.44 -15.19 -1.17
C MET A 1 27.99 -13.75 -1.35
N SER A 2 27.20 -13.49 -2.38
CA SER A 2 26.54 -12.20 -2.64
C SER A 2 25.43 -12.02 -1.61
N GLY A 3 25.72 -11.35 -0.50
CA GLY A 3 24.70 -10.92 0.47
C GLY A 3 24.55 -9.41 0.40
N LEU A 4 23.35 -8.91 0.71
CA LEU A 4 23.13 -7.48 0.94
C LEU A 4 24.13 -6.97 1.98
N VAL A 5 24.81 -5.87 1.67
CA VAL A 5 25.68 -5.15 2.60
C VAL A 5 25.21 -3.70 2.63
N ILE A 6 24.60 -3.30 3.74
CA ILE A 6 24.28 -1.89 3.99
C ILE A 6 25.59 -1.13 4.16
N THR A 7 25.79 -0.05 3.39
CA THR A 7 27.02 0.77 3.47
C THR A 7 26.79 2.12 4.15
N ASN A 8 25.54 2.56 4.20
CA ASN A 8 25.11 3.76 4.92
C ASN A 8 23.82 3.48 5.71
N LYS A 9 23.71 4.05 6.91
CA LYS A 9 22.50 4.00 7.74
C LYS A 9 21.27 4.59 7.05
N ASP A 10 21.45 5.52 6.11
CA ASP A 10 20.35 6.13 5.35
C ASP A 10 19.76 5.19 4.27
N GLU A 11 20.42 4.07 3.96
CA GLU A 11 19.92 3.04 3.02
C GLU A 11 18.78 2.20 3.60
N VAL A 12 18.30 2.56 4.80
CA VAL A 12 17.35 1.73 5.54
C VAL A 12 16.20 2.58 6.06
N GLU A 13 14.98 2.14 5.77
CA GLU A 13 13.75 2.71 6.32
C GLU A 13 13.58 2.31 7.79
N PHE A 14 13.27 3.30 8.65
CA PHE A 14 13.16 3.15 10.10
C PHE A 14 11.73 3.40 10.56
N VAL A 15 11.02 2.41 11.12
CA VAL A 15 9.69 2.66 11.74
C VAL A 15 9.43 1.72 12.93
N GLY A 16 8.98 2.27 14.09
CA GLY A 16 8.26 1.48 15.11
C GLY A 16 8.75 1.57 16.57
N ARG A 17 7.79 1.48 17.50
CA ARG A 17 7.99 1.19 18.94
C ARG A 17 7.27 -0.12 19.25
N ARG A 18 7.89 -1.04 20.01
CA ARG A 18 7.28 -2.31 20.44
C ARG A 18 6.51 -2.11 21.74
N LYS A 19 5.24 -2.50 21.78
CA LYS A 19 4.46 -2.63 23.02
C LYS A 19 4.73 -4.00 23.64
N LEU A 20 5.21 -4.03 24.87
CA LEU A 20 5.46 -5.25 25.63
C LEU A 20 4.14 -5.85 26.16
N VAL A 21 4.20 -7.14 26.50
CA VAL A 21 3.09 -7.93 27.05
C VAL A 21 2.51 -7.33 28.34
N ASP A 22 3.30 -6.56 29.07
CA ASP A 22 2.89 -5.85 30.30
C ASP A 22 2.29 -4.45 30.05
N GLY A 23 2.10 -4.07 28.79
CA GLY A 23 1.57 -2.76 28.40
C GLY A 23 2.60 -1.63 28.41
N SER A 24 3.85 -1.89 28.79
CA SER A 24 4.95 -0.92 28.69
C SER A 24 5.54 -0.90 27.27
N TYR A 25 6.22 0.19 26.90
CA TYR A 25 6.96 0.25 25.64
C TYR A 25 8.44 0.01 25.92
N SER A 26 8.99 -1.11 25.45
CA SER A 26 10.44 -1.32 25.51
C SER A 26 11.15 -0.48 24.44
N ALA A 27 12.34 -0.02 24.78
CA ALA A 27 13.25 0.79 23.96
C ALA A 27 13.18 0.48 22.46
N LEU A 28 13.11 1.53 21.64
CA LEU A 28 13.17 1.56 20.16
C LEU A 28 13.72 0.25 19.56
N TYR A 29 12.84 -0.51 18.91
CA TYR A 29 13.24 -1.64 18.06
C TYR A 29 13.14 -1.14 16.63
N PHE A 30 14.24 -1.24 15.89
CA PHE A 30 14.26 -0.91 14.47
C PHE A 30 14.26 -2.20 13.70
N GLN A 31 13.18 -2.50 12.99
CA GLN A 31 13.20 -3.54 11.99
C GLN A 31 13.70 -2.94 10.68
N TRP A 32 14.59 -3.66 10.03
CA TRP A 32 15.19 -3.24 8.77
C TRP A 32 14.45 -4.01 7.69
N VAL A 33 13.84 -3.34 6.72
CA VAL A 33 13.33 -3.99 5.51
C VAL A 33 14.13 -3.43 4.37
N ALA A 34 15.28 -4.07 4.13
CA ALA A 34 16.03 -3.82 2.91
C ALA A 34 15.60 -4.89 1.91
N GLY A 35 14.71 -4.49 1.00
CA GLY A 35 14.61 -5.19 -0.28
C GLY A 35 15.87 -4.86 -1.04
N ASP A 36 16.81 -5.80 -1.10
CA ASP A 36 17.95 -5.62 -1.99
C ASP A 36 17.42 -5.50 -3.41
N VAL A 37 17.79 -4.40 -4.05
CA VAL A 37 17.66 -4.14 -5.48
C VAL A 37 18.71 -4.98 -6.22
N SER A 38 18.93 -6.23 -5.81
CA SER A 38 19.81 -7.15 -6.52
C SER A 38 19.03 -8.00 -7.52
N GLU A 39 19.77 -8.56 -8.48
CA GLU A 39 19.29 -9.59 -9.41
C GLU A 39 18.65 -10.80 -8.69
N GLU A 40 18.79 -10.92 -7.37
CA GLU A 40 18.35 -12.09 -6.63
C GLU A 40 16.91 -12.05 -6.11
N ASP A 41 16.25 -10.88 -6.04
CA ASP A 41 14.96 -10.63 -5.36
C ASP A 41 14.93 -11.29 -3.97
N ALA A 42 15.68 -10.72 -3.02
CA ALA A 42 15.78 -11.19 -1.65
C ALA A 42 15.33 -10.12 -0.67
N LEU A 43 14.54 -10.51 0.32
CA LEU A 43 14.19 -9.68 1.46
C LEU A 43 15.13 -9.99 2.61
N TYR A 44 15.64 -8.96 3.27
CA TYR A 44 16.39 -9.09 4.50
C TYR A 44 15.68 -8.36 5.62
N CYS A 45 15.50 -9.03 6.76
CA CYS A 45 14.95 -8.44 7.96
C CYS A 45 15.84 -8.71 9.18
N GLY A 46 15.84 -7.78 10.13
CA GLY A 46 16.57 -7.92 11.37
C GLY A 46 16.07 -6.89 12.37
N SER A 47 16.42 -7.01 13.65
CA SER A 47 16.13 -5.97 14.64
C SER A 47 17.29 -5.76 15.60
N VAL A 48 17.48 -4.51 16.02
CA VAL A 48 18.45 -4.13 17.06
C VAL A 48 17.74 -3.22 18.05
N GLY A 49 17.83 -3.53 19.35
CA GLY A 49 17.19 -2.73 20.40
C GLY A 49 18.06 -1.55 20.85
N GLY A 50 17.44 -0.44 21.20
CA GLY A 50 18.12 0.75 21.74
C GLY A 50 18.20 1.92 20.75
N ASP A 51 18.82 3.03 21.14
CA ASP A 51 18.85 4.29 20.36
C ASP A 51 19.61 4.15 19.02
N ARG A 52 18.93 4.51 17.91
CA ARG A 52 19.45 4.50 16.53
C ARG A 52 20.81 5.16 16.37
N SER A 53 21.00 6.31 17.03
CA SER A 53 22.22 7.09 16.89
C SER A 53 23.46 6.31 17.36
N LYS A 54 23.26 5.27 18.19
CA LYS A 54 24.31 4.46 18.81
C LYS A 54 24.65 3.18 18.07
N HIS A 55 23.83 2.73 17.12
CA HIS A 55 24.07 1.50 16.36
C HIS A 55 25.05 1.76 15.21
N THR A 56 26.00 0.88 14.93
CA THR A 56 26.91 0.98 13.77
C THR A 56 26.37 0.21 12.56
N VAL A 57 26.90 0.49 11.37
CA VAL A 57 26.53 -0.22 10.12
C VAL A 57 26.85 -1.72 10.23
N GLU A 58 27.92 -2.07 10.94
CA GLU A 58 28.31 -3.46 11.20
C GLU A 58 27.29 -4.17 12.10
N GLN A 59 26.78 -3.49 13.13
CA GLN A 59 25.77 -4.05 14.03
C GLN A 59 24.44 -4.27 13.28
N ILE A 60 24.10 -3.39 12.36
CA ILE A 60 22.93 -3.51 11.49
C ILE A 60 23.10 -4.72 10.56
N ASN A 61 24.20 -4.80 9.82
CA ASN A 61 24.49 -5.91 8.92
C ASN A 61 24.53 -7.25 9.66
N ALA A 62 25.03 -7.29 10.91
CA ALA A 62 25.06 -8.50 11.73
C ALA A 62 23.68 -8.96 12.21
N ALA A 63 22.71 -8.05 12.30
CA ALA A 63 21.34 -8.35 12.71
C ALA A 63 20.44 -8.77 11.54
N LEU A 64 20.81 -8.43 10.30
CA LEU A 64 20.07 -8.78 9.10
C LEU A 64 20.14 -10.29 8.83
N ARG A 65 18.97 -10.88 8.60
CA ARG A 65 18.79 -12.25 8.14
C ARG A 65 18.02 -12.24 6.83
N LYS A 66 18.43 -13.09 5.90
CA LYS A 66 17.67 -13.32 4.67
C LYS A 66 16.35 -13.96 5.06
N VAL A 67 15.25 -13.37 4.63
CA VAL A 67 13.92 -13.98 4.75
C VAL A 67 13.83 -15.07 3.68
N PRO A 68 13.40 -16.30 4.04
CA PRO A 68 13.14 -17.34 3.06
C PRO A 68 12.20 -16.84 1.96
N SER A 69 12.54 -17.07 0.69
CA SER A 69 11.77 -16.53 -0.45
C SER A 69 10.32 -17.02 -0.43
N GLU A 70 10.09 -18.22 0.07
CA GLU A 70 8.79 -18.85 0.28
C GLU A 70 7.92 -18.18 1.36
N HIS A 71 8.45 -17.24 2.15
CA HIS A 71 7.67 -16.46 3.11
C HIS A 71 7.31 -15.06 2.58
N VAL A 72 7.93 -14.67 1.46
CA VAL A 72 7.88 -13.30 0.92
C VAL A 72 7.22 -13.26 -0.44
N PHE A 73 7.58 -14.21 -1.29
CA PHE A 73 7.15 -14.26 -2.67
C PHE A 73 6.31 -15.52 -2.88
N PHE A 74 5.22 -15.37 -3.63
CA PHE A 74 4.30 -16.47 -3.88
C PHE A 74 4.80 -17.35 -5.00
N PRO A 75 4.89 -18.67 -4.80
CA PRO A 75 5.16 -19.57 -5.90
C PRO A 75 3.95 -19.55 -6.86
N LEU A 76 4.23 -19.69 -8.15
CA LEU A 76 3.19 -20.03 -9.11
C LEU A 76 2.94 -21.55 -9.12
N PRO A 77 1.67 -22.00 -9.18
CA PRO A 77 0.43 -21.21 -9.14
C PRO A 77 0.08 -20.72 -7.72
N ILE A 78 -0.63 -19.59 -7.61
CA ILE A 78 -1.07 -19.04 -6.31
C ILE A 78 -1.87 -20.12 -5.54
N PRO A 79 -1.52 -20.40 -4.26
CA PRO A 79 -2.18 -21.42 -3.46
C PRO A 79 -3.71 -21.24 -3.33
N TRP A 80 -4.37 -22.38 -3.16
CA TRP A 80 -5.81 -22.66 -3.27
C TRP A 80 -6.79 -21.75 -2.50
N HIS A 81 -6.32 -20.96 -1.54
CA HIS A 81 -7.15 -20.13 -0.66
C HIS A 81 -7.47 -18.74 -1.24
N ILE A 82 -6.83 -18.31 -2.33
CA ILE A 82 -6.97 -16.94 -2.89
C ILE A 82 -7.44 -16.95 -4.36
N ALA A 83 -8.18 -17.99 -4.75
CA ALA A 83 -8.75 -18.23 -6.08
C ALA A 83 -7.76 -18.77 -7.12
N ARG A 84 -8.25 -19.69 -7.97
CA ARG A 84 -7.53 -20.31 -9.11
C ARG A 84 -7.30 -19.32 -10.27
N THR A 85 -7.02 -18.07 -9.97
CA THR A 85 -6.88 -17.02 -10.96
C THR A 85 -5.51 -17.16 -11.63
N PRO A 86 -5.46 -17.42 -12.95
CA PRO A 86 -4.22 -17.32 -13.69
C PRO A 86 -3.65 -15.91 -13.50
N VAL A 87 -2.37 -15.83 -13.22
CA VAL A 87 -1.66 -14.54 -13.12
C VAL A 87 -1.13 -14.19 -14.50
N THR A 88 -1.45 -13.00 -14.95
CA THR A 88 -0.87 -12.39 -16.14
C THR A 88 0.58 -12.06 -15.84
N VAL A 89 1.53 -12.68 -16.56
CA VAL A 89 2.95 -12.34 -16.45
C VAL A 89 3.21 -11.14 -17.36
N ALA A 90 3.79 -10.08 -16.82
CA ALA A 90 4.15 -8.91 -17.62
C ALA A 90 5.29 -9.26 -18.59
N ASP A 91 5.08 -9.03 -19.89
CA ASP A 91 6.04 -9.39 -20.96
C ASP A 91 7.31 -8.51 -20.97
N THR A 92 7.26 -7.33 -20.34
CA THR A 92 8.32 -6.31 -20.41
C THR A 92 8.69 -5.80 -19.01
N TRP A 93 9.82 -6.25 -18.48
CA TRP A 93 10.39 -5.71 -17.24
C TRP A 93 11.94 -5.68 -17.21
N GLU A 94 12.61 -6.44 -18.07
CA GLU A 94 14.09 -6.50 -18.11
C GLU A 94 14.74 -5.34 -18.86
N ALA A 95 14.04 -4.71 -19.82
CA ALA A 95 14.64 -3.73 -20.73
C ALA A 95 14.27 -2.26 -20.47
N GLU A 96 13.18 -1.96 -19.75
CA GLU A 96 12.69 -0.57 -19.67
C GLU A 96 12.01 -0.30 -18.32
N LEU A 97 12.77 0.21 -17.34
CA LEU A 97 12.24 1.20 -16.40
C LEU A 97 12.24 2.58 -17.09
N GLY A 98 11.67 2.64 -18.30
CA GLY A 98 11.26 3.90 -18.90
C GLY A 98 10.18 4.55 -18.03
N GLY A 99 9.94 5.84 -18.24
CA GLY A 99 9.05 6.66 -17.40
C GLY A 99 7.57 6.27 -17.40
N ASP A 100 7.15 5.18 -18.05
CA ASP A 100 5.75 4.85 -18.29
C ASP A 100 5.17 3.83 -17.28
N PHE A 101 6.02 3.15 -16.51
CA PHE A 101 5.60 2.09 -15.58
C PHE A 101 5.95 2.38 -14.12
N PHE A 102 5.11 1.85 -13.22
CA PHE A 102 5.35 1.80 -11.78
C PHE A 102 5.34 0.34 -11.32
N LEU A 103 6.45 -0.10 -10.71
CA LEU A 103 6.57 -1.42 -10.10
C LEU A 103 6.18 -1.34 -8.63
N LYS A 104 4.96 -1.78 -8.29
CA LYS A 104 4.53 -1.93 -6.90
C LYS A 104 5.09 -3.23 -6.34
N ARG A 105 5.95 -3.14 -5.32
CA ARG A 105 6.50 -4.29 -4.60
C ARG A 105 5.76 -4.51 -3.29
N LEU A 106 5.84 -5.74 -2.79
CA LEU A 106 5.36 -6.06 -1.46
C LEU A 106 6.12 -5.19 -0.44
N PHE A 107 5.36 -4.44 0.35
CA PHE A 107 5.88 -3.64 1.45
C PHE A 107 5.79 -4.47 2.73
N PHE A 108 6.86 -4.51 3.52
CA PHE A 108 6.83 -5.01 4.88
C PHE A 108 6.99 -3.81 5.81
N PRO A 109 5.99 -3.49 6.65
CA PRO A 109 6.12 -2.41 7.60
C PRO A 109 7.20 -2.81 8.61
N PRO A 110 8.11 -1.90 8.98
CA PRO A 110 9.14 -2.17 9.98
C PRO A 110 8.62 -2.42 11.42
N ALA A 111 7.31 -2.42 11.62
CA ALA A 111 6.65 -2.75 12.89
C ALA A 111 5.85 -4.06 12.82
N ALA A 112 5.85 -4.76 11.68
CA ALA A 112 5.30 -6.10 11.64
C ALA A 112 6.26 -7.00 12.41
N ASP A 113 5.80 -7.61 13.49
CA ASP A 113 6.51 -8.67 14.22
C ASP A 113 6.68 -9.90 13.29
N TYR A 114 7.44 -9.74 12.21
CA TYR A 114 7.80 -10.80 11.29
C TYR A 114 8.88 -11.62 11.97
N ASP A 115 8.45 -12.71 12.58
CA ASP A 115 9.34 -13.75 13.03
C ASP A 115 9.63 -14.69 11.84
N PRO A 116 10.89 -14.74 11.34
CA PRO A 116 11.25 -15.67 10.27
C PRO A 116 11.07 -17.14 10.68
N ASP A 117 10.95 -17.42 11.98
CA ASP A 117 10.76 -18.75 12.55
C ASP A 117 9.26 -19.08 12.81
N GLU A 118 8.32 -18.13 12.62
CA GLU A 118 6.88 -18.42 12.66
C GLU A 118 6.36 -18.98 11.33
N GLU A 119 5.70 -20.15 11.38
CA GLU A 119 5.04 -20.75 10.21
C GLU A 119 3.79 -19.95 9.83
N GLY A 120 3.83 -19.29 8.66
CA GLY A 120 2.67 -18.62 8.12
C GLY A 120 3.01 -17.50 7.14
N TRP A 121 2.04 -17.18 6.29
CA TRP A 121 2.13 -16.01 5.43
C TRP A 121 1.80 -14.76 6.25
N SER A 122 2.64 -13.73 6.15
CA SER A 122 2.33 -12.45 6.78
C SER A 122 1.00 -11.90 6.25
N MET A 123 0.29 -11.10 7.03
CA MET A 123 -0.95 -10.48 6.54
C MET A 123 -0.70 -9.55 5.34
N MET A 124 0.50 -8.94 5.25
CA MET A 124 0.92 -8.12 4.12
C MET A 124 0.94 -8.91 2.81
N VAL A 125 1.41 -10.15 2.88
CA VAL A 125 1.43 -11.12 1.80
C VAL A 125 -0.02 -11.42 1.37
N VAL A 126 -0.92 -11.74 2.31
CA VAL A 126 -2.36 -11.95 2.02
C VAL A 126 -2.99 -10.73 1.31
N TRP A 127 -2.66 -9.52 1.75
CA TRP A 127 -3.16 -8.29 1.13
C TRP A 127 -2.62 -8.05 -0.26
N PHE A 128 -1.33 -8.30 -0.47
CA PHE A 128 -0.71 -8.16 -1.79
C PHE A 128 -1.29 -9.18 -2.79
N THR A 129 -1.56 -10.41 -2.35
CA THR A 129 -2.25 -11.40 -3.19
C THR A 129 -3.70 -11.04 -3.45
N SER A 130 -4.41 -10.47 -2.48
CA SER A 130 -5.74 -9.92 -2.71
C SER A 130 -5.70 -8.84 -3.79
N GLU A 131 -4.71 -7.95 -3.74
CA GLU A 131 -4.54 -6.90 -4.75
C GLU A 131 -4.33 -7.48 -6.14
N VAL A 132 -3.41 -8.44 -6.29
CA VAL A 132 -3.19 -9.16 -7.56
C VAL A 132 -4.50 -9.77 -8.06
N ARG A 133 -5.25 -10.47 -7.19
CA ARG A 133 -6.53 -11.09 -7.56
C ARG A 133 -7.55 -10.05 -8.04
N MET A 134 -7.64 -8.90 -7.40
CA MET A 134 -8.56 -7.82 -7.79
C MET A 134 -8.15 -7.17 -9.11
N LEU A 135 -6.84 -6.93 -9.32
CA LEU A 135 -6.31 -6.39 -10.57
C LEU A 135 -6.49 -7.36 -11.75
N GLU A 136 -6.25 -8.65 -11.53
CA GLU A 136 -6.55 -9.70 -12.53
C GLU A 136 -8.04 -9.73 -12.87
N THR A 137 -8.91 -9.55 -11.88
CA THR A 137 -10.37 -9.48 -12.11
C THR A 137 -10.73 -8.24 -12.92
N LEU A 138 -10.23 -7.06 -12.53
CA LEU A 138 -10.42 -5.80 -13.24
C LEU A 138 -9.96 -5.88 -14.69
N SER A 139 -8.82 -6.53 -14.96
CA SER A 139 -8.22 -6.64 -16.30
C SER A 139 -9.09 -7.35 -17.34
N ARG A 140 -10.10 -8.11 -16.90
CA ARG A 140 -11.05 -8.82 -17.78
C ARG A 140 -12.13 -7.92 -18.35
N TYR A 141 -12.19 -6.66 -17.89
CA TYR A 141 -13.18 -5.67 -18.29
C TYR A 141 -12.50 -4.50 -19.04
N PRO A 142 -13.27 -3.69 -19.78
CA PRO A 142 -12.71 -2.53 -20.47
C PRO A 142 -12.03 -1.56 -19.51
N GLN A 143 -10.80 -1.13 -19.82
CA GLN A 143 -10.06 -0.17 -19.01
C GLN A 143 -10.82 1.15 -18.83
N HIS A 144 -10.92 1.64 -17.59
CA HIS A 144 -11.40 2.97 -17.28
C HIS A 144 -10.23 3.98 -17.23
N PRO A 145 -10.34 5.18 -17.83
CA PRO A 145 -9.23 6.15 -17.87
C PRO A 145 -8.77 6.64 -16.50
N ASN A 146 -9.66 6.64 -15.49
CA ASN A 146 -9.39 7.15 -14.13
C ASN A 146 -9.21 6.03 -13.09
N ILE A 147 -8.83 4.83 -13.53
CA ILE A 147 -8.38 3.74 -12.65
C ILE A 147 -6.98 3.34 -13.13
N VAL A 148 -6.07 3.05 -12.20
CA VAL A 148 -4.71 2.63 -12.54
C VAL A 148 -4.71 1.48 -13.54
N LYS A 149 -3.85 1.57 -14.55
CA LYS A 149 -3.72 0.53 -15.56
C LYS A 149 -2.89 -0.63 -15.00
N TYR A 150 -3.40 -1.85 -15.10
CA TYR A 150 -2.67 -3.07 -14.75
C TYR A 150 -2.01 -3.68 -15.98
N HIS A 151 -0.74 -4.06 -15.86
CA HIS A 151 0.06 -4.65 -16.95
C HIS A 151 0.47 -6.10 -16.68
N GLY A 152 0.08 -6.69 -15.56
CA GLY A 152 0.51 -8.01 -15.12
C GLY A 152 1.44 -7.96 -13.91
N CYS A 153 1.84 -9.14 -13.46
CA CYS A 153 2.83 -9.32 -12.41
C CYS A 153 4.22 -9.50 -12.99
N ARG A 154 5.21 -8.96 -12.27
CA ARG A 154 6.60 -9.34 -12.46
C ARG A 154 6.83 -10.71 -11.81
N VAL A 155 7.30 -11.67 -12.61
CA VAL A 155 7.59 -13.02 -12.13
C VAL A 155 9.08 -13.31 -12.30
N ARG A 156 9.74 -13.68 -11.21
CA ARG A 156 11.16 -14.07 -11.21
C ARG A 156 11.35 -15.34 -10.41
N LYS A 157 12.17 -16.26 -10.94
CA LYS A 157 12.44 -17.59 -10.35
C LYS A 157 11.15 -18.32 -9.95
N GLY A 158 10.10 -18.22 -10.75
CA GLY A 158 8.80 -18.86 -10.50
C GLY A 158 7.91 -18.17 -9.44
N HIS A 159 8.30 -16.99 -8.95
CA HIS A 159 7.55 -16.27 -7.93
C HIS A 159 7.07 -14.89 -8.39
N VAL A 160 5.91 -14.47 -7.90
CA VAL A 160 5.42 -13.09 -8.09
C VAL A 160 6.22 -12.16 -7.18
N THR A 161 6.97 -11.24 -7.76
CA THR A 161 7.85 -10.30 -7.03
C THR A 161 7.45 -8.84 -7.17
N GLY A 162 6.33 -8.56 -7.85
CA GLY A 162 5.79 -7.21 -8.01
C GLY A 162 4.59 -7.15 -8.94
N ILE A 163 3.86 -6.04 -8.88
CA ILE A 163 2.72 -5.70 -9.73
C ILE A 163 3.19 -4.57 -10.66
N MET A 164 3.04 -4.77 -11.97
CA MET A 164 3.33 -3.75 -12.98
C MET A 164 2.09 -2.91 -13.22
N LEU A 165 2.18 -1.63 -12.86
CA LEU A 165 1.13 -0.64 -13.03
C LEU A 165 1.56 0.44 -14.01
N GLY A 166 0.61 1.09 -14.67
CA GLY A 166 0.87 2.31 -15.42
C GLY A 166 1.31 3.41 -14.46
N ARG A 167 2.33 4.19 -14.82
CA ARG A 167 2.76 5.32 -14.00
C ARG A 167 1.69 6.40 -14.03
N CYS A 168 1.28 6.85 -12.85
CA CYS A 168 0.44 8.03 -12.71
C CYS A 168 1.35 9.26 -12.57
N ASP A 169 1.10 10.28 -13.37
CA ASP A 169 1.80 11.56 -13.23
C ASP A 169 1.28 12.32 -12.01
N GLY A 170 2.15 13.13 -11.40
CA GLY A 170 1.81 13.98 -10.26
C GLY A 170 1.90 13.29 -8.90
N ASP A 171 1.27 13.92 -7.91
CA ASP A 171 1.30 13.53 -6.50
C ASP A 171 -0.05 12.92 -6.11
N ASN A 172 -0.12 12.20 -4.99
CA ASN A 172 -1.45 11.84 -4.45
C ASN A 172 -2.22 13.08 -3.98
N LEU A 173 -3.54 13.01 -3.87
CA LEU A 173 -4.40 14.15 -3.59
C LEU A 173 -4.04 14.85 -2.27
N TRP A 174 -3.60 14.10 -1.26
CA TRP A 174 -3.15 14.70 0.00
C TRP A 174 -1.90 15.58 -0.21
N GLU A 175 -0.85 15.01 -0.79
CA GLU A 175 0.39 15.74 -1.09
C GLU A 175 0.14 16.93 -2.01
N HIS A 176 -0.71 16.73 -3.02
CA HIS A 176 -1.13 17.76 -3.95
C HIS A 176 -1.69 18.98 -3.20
N LEU A 177 -2.66 18.78 -2.30
CA LEU A 177 -3.24 19.89 -1.53
C LEU A 177 -2.28 20.46 -0.48
N GLN A 178 -1.46 19.63 0.16
CA GLN A 178 -0.47 20.09 1.14
C GLN A 178 0.65 20.93 0.52
N SER A 179 0.93 20.73 -0.78
CA SER A 179 1.82 21.60 -1.56
C SER A 179 1.19 22.95 -1.96
N GLY A 180 -0.07 23.20 -1.58
CA GLY A 180 -0.81 24.42 -1.88
C GLY A 180 -1.47 24.45 -3.26
N LYS A 181 -1.40 23.35 -4.02
CA LYS A 181 -2.15 23.20 -5.28
C LYS A 181 -3.63 22.94 -4.97
N THR A 182 -4.50 23.17 -5.94
CA THR A 182 -5.95 23.00 -5.80
C THR A 182 -6.52 22.14 -6.94
N VAL A 183 -7.69 21.57 -6.70
CA VAL A 183 -8.45 20.83 -7.71
C VAL A 183 -9.80 21.50 -7.96
N GLU A 184 -10.32 21.41 -9.17
CA GLU A 184 -11.70 21.80 -9.46
C GLU A 184 -12.66 20.75 -8.88
N LYS A 185 -13.19 21.04 -7.69
CA LYS A 185 -13.93 20.07 -6.85
C LYS A 185 -15.00 19.25 -7.60
N GLU A 186 -15.95 19.90 -8.28
CA GLU A 186 -17.07 19.17 -8.89
C GLU A 186 -16.65 18.33 -10.11
N PRO A 187 -15.84 18.85 -11.07
CA PRO A 187 -15.26 18.02 -12.12
C PRO A 187 -14.42 16.85 -11.58
N PHE A 188 -13.59 17.11 -10.55
CA PHE A 188 -12.76 16.09 -9.91
C PHE A 188 -13.61 14.97 -9.31
N LEU A 189 -14.59 15.32 -8.47
CA LEU A 189 -15.47 14.34 -7.82
C LEU A 189 -16.34 13.59 -8.84
N THR A 190 -16.80 14.26 -9.91
CA THR A 190 -17.56 13.61 -10.98
C THR A 190 -16.71 12.56 -11.70
N THR A 191 -15.47 12.91 -12.03
CA THR A 191 -14.52 12.02 -12.70
C THR A 191 -14.19 10.81 -11.82
N LEU A 192 -13.87 11.06 -10.54
CA LEU A 192 -13.62 10.00 -9.55
C LEU A 192 -14.84 9.10 -9.35
N ALA A 193 -16.05 9.67 -9.28
CA ALA A 193 -17.28 8.89 -9.15
C ALA A 193 -17.50 7.97 -10.36
N SER A 194 -17.10 8.37 -11.57
CA SER A 194 -17.19 7.47 -12.75
C SER A 194 -16.26 6.26 -12.65
N ALA A 195 -15.07 6.42 -12.07
CA ALA A 195 -14.17 5.31 -11.79
C ALA A 195 -14.77 4.34 -10.76
N VAL A 196 -15.37 4.86 -9.69
CA VAL A 196 -16.04 4.05 -8.66
C VAL A 196 -17.27 3.33 -9.23
N ASP A 197 -18.08 4.03 -10.05
CA ASP A 197 -19.22 3.44 -10.75
C ASP A 197 -18.80 2.28 -11.66
N HIS A 198 -17.69 2.45 -12.39
CA HIS A 198 -17.12 1.39 -13.20
C HIS A 198 -16.75 0.15 -12.38
N LEU A 199 -16.02 0.31 -11.26
CA LEU A 199 -15.72 -0.80 -10.36
C LEU A 199 -17.00 -1.50 -9.88
N HIS A 200 -18.00 -0.72 -9.46
CA HIS A 200 -19.23 -1.22 -8.86
C HIS A 200 -20.14 -1.94 -9.86
N ASN A 201 -20.34 -1.36 -11.04
CA ASN A 201 -21.43 -1.72 -11.94
C ASN A 201 -20.95 -2.46 -13.20
N VAL A 202 -19.70 -2.27 -13.61
CA VAL A 202 -19.11 -3.02 -14.74
C VAL A 202 -18.37 -4.25 -14.23
N VAL A 203 -17.56 -4.09 -13.19
CA VAL A 203 -16.65 -5.14 -12.69
C VAL A 203 -17.28 -5.96 -11.56
N GLY A 204 -18.06 -5.33 -10.68
CA GLY A 204 -18.66 -5.97 -9.50
C GLY A 204 -17.75 -5.99 -8.27
N ILE A 205 -16.77 -5.08 -8.21
CA ILE A 205 -15.82 -4.92 -7.10
C ILE A 205 -16.15 -3.64 -6.32
N VAL A 206 -15.86 -3.63 -5.03
CA VAL A 206 -15.86 -2.44 -4.17
C VAL A 206 -14.41 -2.17 -3.77
N HIS A 207 -14.00 -0.90 -3.75
CA HIS A 207 -12.62 -0.52 -3.46
C HIS A 207 -12.30 -0.62 -1.95
N ASP A 208 -13.25 -0.28 -1.09
CA ASP A 208 -13.18 -0.38 0.38
C ASP A 208 -12.09 0.45 1.08
N ASP A 209 -11.40 1.32 0.33
CA ASP A 209 -10.28 2.14 0.82
C ASP A 209 -10.08 3.42 0.00
N ILE A 210 -11.18 4.07 -0.39
CA ILE A 210 -11.12 5.37 -1.09
C ILE A 210 -10.72 6.44 -0.08
N GLN A 211 -9.53 7.01 -0.28
CA GLN A 211 -8.97 8.09 0.54
C GLN A 211 -7.98 8.93 -0.29
N PRO A 212 -7.61 10.15 0.15
CA PRO A 212 -6.74 11.04 -0.62
C PRO A 212 -5.43 10.42 -1.12
N PHE A 213 -4.86 9.46 -0.40
CA PHE A 213 -3.59 8.80 -0.73
C PHE A 213 -3.70 7.76 -1.84
N ASN A 214 -4.91 7.23 -2.04
CA ASN A 214 -5.23 6.27 -3.10
C ASN A 214 -5.81 6.97 -4.34
N ILE A 215 -5.62 8.29 -4.45
CA ILE A 215 -6.06 9.10 -5.58
C ILE A 215 -4.87 9.92 -6.07
N MET A 216 -4.35 9.58 -7.25
CA MET A 216 -3.31 10.36 -7.92
C MET A 216 -3.93 11.55 -8.65
N VAL A 217 -3.23 12.68 -8.68
CA VAL A 217 -3.67 13.89 -9.37
C VAL A 217 -2.66 14.30 -10.42
N SER A 218 -3.02 14.13 -11.70
CA SER A 218 -2.17 14.52 -12.82
C SER A 218 -2.03 16.04 -12.94
N PRO A 219 -1.05 16.54 -13.71
CA PRO A 219 -0.81 17.98 -13.86
C PRO A 219 -2.00 18.79 -14.39
N ASP A 220 -2.91 18.17 -15.12
CA ASP A 220 -4.16 18.76 -15.62
C ASP A 220 -5.31 18.71 -14.59
N GLY A 221 -5.07 18.18 -13.38
CA GLY A 221 -6.06 18.07 -12.31
C GLY A 221 -6.94 16.82 -12.38
N THR A 222 -6.68 15.90 -13.31
CA THR A 222 -7.49 14.69 -13.48
C THR A 222 -7.17 13.64 -12.40
N PRO A 223 -8.17 13.07 -11.70
CA PRO A 223 -7.94 12.02 -10.71
C PRO A 223 -7.69 10.65 -11.36
N THR A 224 -6.84 9.83 -10.73
CA THR A 224 -6.74 8.39 -11.01
C THR A 224 -6.82 7.62 -9.69
N LEU A 225 -7.78 6.70 -9.60
CA LEU A 225 -7.94 5.80 -8.45
C LEU A 225 -6.90 4.67 -8.52
N ILE A 226 -6.16 4.48 -7.42
CA ILE A 226 -5.08 3.50 -7.31
C ILE A 226 -5.28 2.61 -6.07
N ASP A 227 -4.47 1.56 -5.93
CA ASP A 227 -4.43 0.64 -4.78
C ASP A 227 -5.71 -0.18 -4.54
N LEU A 228 -5.77 -1.36 -5.18
CA LEU A 228 -6.88 -2.30 -5.01
C LEU A 228 -6.61 -3.32 -3.89
N GLY A 229 -5.68 -3.06 -2.97
CA GLY A 229 -5.30 -4.06 -1.99
C GLY A 229 -6.40 -4.37 -0.98
N ALA A 230 -7.24 -3.40 -0.66
CA ALA A 230 -8.40 -3.58 0.20
C ALA A 230 -9.67 -3.97 -0.56
N ALA A 231 -9.62 -3.93 -1.89
CA ALA A 231 -10.77 -4.16 -2.73
C ALA A 231 -11.22 -5.62 -2.67
N GLU A 232 -12.51 -5.83 -2.86
CA GLU A 232 -13.12 -7.16 -2.82
C GLU A 232 -14.40 -7.20 -3.66
N VAL A 233 -14.83 -8.40 -4.05
CA VAL A 233 -16.10 -8.62 -4.72
C VAL A 233 -17.26 -8.12 -3.83
N ALA A 234 -18.19 -7.38 -4.42
CA ALA A 234 -19.33 -6.84 -3.70
C ALA A 234 -20.12 -7.95 -2.97
N GLY A 235 -20.29 -7.80 -1.66
CA GLY A 235 -20.99 -8.74 -0.79
C GLY A 235 -20.12 -9.87 -0.20
N ALA A 236 -18.86 -10.00 -0.62
CA ALA A 236 -17.94 -10.95 0.00
C ALA A 236 -17.39 -10.42 1.34
N ASP A 237 -16.88 -11.33 2.15
CA ASP A 237 -16.26 -10.98 3.43
C ASP A 237 -14.93 -10.26 3.20
N ILE A 238 -14.72 -9.18 3.95
CA ILE A 238 -13.47 -8.40 3.83
C ILE A 238 -12.34 -9.23 4.45
N LEU A 239 -11.25 -9.39 3.70
CA LEU A 239 -10.05 -10.09 4.16
C LEU A 239 -9.39 -9.30 5.30
N SER A 240 -9.80 -9.62 6.54
CA SER A 240 -9.30 -9.12 7.82
C SER A 240 -9.40 -7.61 8.05
N ASP A 241 -9.41 -7.22 9.33
CA ASP A 241 -9.15 -5.85 9.74
C ASP A 241 -7.72 -5.51 9.33
N ARG A 242 -7.54 -4.93 8.14
CA ARG A 242 -6.35 -4.12 7.88
C ARG A 242 -6.20 -3.21 9.11
N PRO A 243 -5.08 -3.26 9.86
CA PRO A 243 -4.79 -2.23 10.81
C PRO A 243 -4.92 -0.97 9.97
N PHE A 244 -5.81 -0.10 10.44
CA PHE A 244 -6.05 1.21 9.88
C PHE A 244 -4.76 1.71 9.21
N SER A 245 -4.85 2.22 7.98
CA SER A 245 -3.86 3.20 7.56
C SER A 245 -4.06 4.45 8.43
N THR A 246 -3.78 4.30 9.73
CA THR A 246 -3.41 5.40 10.59
C THR A 246 -2.10 5.88 10.01
N TRP A 247 -2.09 7.15 9.67
CA TRP A 247 -0.89 7.95 9.43
C TRP A 247 0.18 7.65 10.48
N GLY A 248 1.41 8.13 10.25
CA GLY A 248 2.51 8.11 11.22
C GLY A 248 2.26 8.91 12.51
N GLU A 249 1.06 8.83 13.07
CA GLU A 249 0.63 9.21 14.40
C GLU A 249 0.24 7.95 15.17
N ASP A 250 0.53 7.95 16.46
CA ASP A 250 0.23 6.83 17.37
C ASP A 250 -1.28 6.53 17.32
N PRO A 251 -1.72 5.27 17.13
CA PRO A 251 -3.14 4.88 17.15
C PRO A 251 -3.92 5.33 18.39
N LEU A 252 -3.24 5.75 19.45
CA LEU A 252 -3.81 6.28 20.69
C LEU A 252 -4.22 7.77 20.62
N ASP A 253 -3.73 8.53 19.63
CA ASP A 253 -3.98 9.98 19.49
C ASP A 253 -5.11 10.30 18.47
N LEU A 254 -5.71 9.29 17.84
CA LEU A 254 -6.73 9.47 16.82
C LEU A 254 -8.13 9.54 17.42
N ASP A 255 -8.84 10.61 17.08
CA ASP A 255 -10.29 10.68 17.20
C ASP A 255 -10.93 9.70 16.19
N PRO A 256 -11.72 8.70 16.64
CA PRO A 256 -12.41 7.75 15.76
C PRO A 256 -13.26 8.40 14.66
N GLU A 257 -13.72 9.65 14.83
CA GLU A 257 -14.50 10.39 13.83
C GLU A 257 -13.66 10.89 12.65
N THR A 258 -12.35 11.06 12.85
CA THR A 258 -11.42 11.54 11.80
C THR A 258 -11.01 10.43 10.82
N LEU A 259 -11.21 9.16 11.19
CA LEU A 259 -10.85 7.99 10.38
C LEU A 259 -11.67 7.95 9.07
N TRP A 260 -10.97 7.95 7.94
CA TRP A 260 -11.59 7.95 6.60
C TRP A 260 -12.45 6.73 6.35
N VAL A 261 -12.07 5.59 6.93
CA VAL A 261 -12.84 4.36 6.93
C VAL A 261 -12.70 3.69 8.31
N GLY A 262 -13.74 3.80 9.14
CA GLY A 262 -13.89 2.91 10.29
C GLY A 262 -14.27 1.51 9.82
N ARG A 263 -13.36 0.53 9.92
CA ARG A 263 -13.68 -0.91 9.69
C ARG A 263 -14.42 -1.56 10.86
N HIS A 264 -14.67 -0.85 11.95
CA HIS A 264 -15.45 -1.39 13.07
C HIS A 264 -16.91 -1.69 12.67
N GLY A 265 -17.22 -2.99 12.56
CA GLY A 265 -18.60 -3.50 12.51
C GLY A 265 -19.14 -3.90 11.13
N TYR A 266 -18.33 -3.87 10.06
CA TYR A 266 -18.79 -4.25 8.72
C TYR A 266 -17.98 -5.43 8.17
N PRO A 267 -18.45 -6.67 8.30
CA PRO A 267 -17.69 -7.85 7.89
C PRO A 267 -17.64 -8.04 6.37
N THR A 268 -18.40 -7.25 5.61
CA THR A 268 -18.66 -7.47 4.17
C THR A 268 -18.37 -6.23 3.34
N SER A 269 -17.81 -6.47 2.17
CA SER A 269 -17.53 -5.47 1.14
C SER A 269 -18.83 -4.93 0.54
N ARG A 270 -19.03 -3.61 0.55
CA ARG A 270 -20.32 -2.99 0.18
C ARG A 270 -20.12 -1.67 -0.56
N LYS A 271 -20.81 -1.50 -1.69
CA LYS A 271 -20.83 -0.26 -2.48
C LYS A 271 -21.09 1.00 -1.64
N SER A 272 -21.95 0.91 -0.62
CA SER A 272 -22.26 2.01 0.29
C SER A 272 -21.05 2.56 1.04
N ARG A 273 -19.98 1.77 1.22
CA ARG A 273 -18.74 2.19 1.89
C ARG A 273 -17.95 3.15 1.01
N ASP A 274 -17.77 2.80 -0.26
CA ASP A 274 -17.15 3.70 -1.24
C ASP A 274 -17.96 4.98 -1.44
N LEU A 275 -19.31 4.89 -1.46
CA LEU A 275 -20.17 6.07 -1.55
C LEU A 275 -20.05 6.98 -0.31
N ALA A 276 -19.94 6.39 0.88
CA ALA A 276 -19.68 7.15 2.10
C ALA A 276 -18.30 7.83 2.07
N ALA A 277 -17.27 7.14 1.56
CA ALA A 277 -15.95 7.70 1.39
C ALA A 277 -15.92 8.87 0.38
N LEU A 278 -16.64 8.76 -0.75
CA LEU A 278 -16.80 9.87 -1.70
C LEU A 278 -17.49 11.09 -1.07
N ASN A 279 -18.52 10.87 -0.25
CA ASN A 279 -19.19 11.96 0.49
C ASN A 279 -18.26 12.60 1.52
N LYS A 280 -17.46 11.80 2.25
CA LYS A 280 -16.46 12.31 3.18
C LYS A 280 -15.39 13.13 2.45
N LEU A 281 -14.91 12.65 1.31
CA LEU A 281 -13.96 13.36 0.45
C LEU A 281 -14.53 14.70 -0.04
N ARG A 282 -15.81 14.72 -0.43
CA ARG A 282 -16.50 15.95 -0.82
C ARG A 282 -16.49 17.00 0.28
N THR A 283 -16.81 16.62 1.51
CA THR A 283 -16.76 17.52 2.68
C THR A 283 -15.34 17.96 3.00
N TRP A 284 -14.37 17.04 2.98
CA TRP A 284 -12.97 17.35 3.25
C TRP A 284 -12.36 18.33 2.24
N LEU A 285 -12.75 18.25 0.96
CA LEU A 285 -12.33 19.23 -0.05
C LEU A 285 -12.87 20.64 0.22
N ASP A 286 -14.06 20.78 0.81
CA ASP A 286 -14.58 22.10 1.22
C ASP A 286 -13.73 22.73 2.32
N GLU A 287 -13.30 21.92 3.29
CA GLU A 287 -12.46 22.36 4.40
C GLU A 287 -11.01 22.66 3.96
N SER A 288 -10.50 21.88 3.01
CA SER A 288 -9.13 22.00 2.51
C SER A 288 -8.91 23.17 1.56
N VAL A 289 -9.98 23.64 0.90
CA VAL A 289 -9.97 24.81 0.01
C VAL A 289 -10.29 26.12 0.75
N ALA A 290 -10.79 26.04 1.99
CA ALA A 290 -11.02 27.23 2.81
C ALA A 290 -9.70 27.96 3.11
N PRO A 291 -9.64 29.30 2.99
CA PRO A 291 -8.44 30.05 3.34
C PRO A 291 -8.12 29.81 4.81
N ARG A 292 -6.99 29.13 5.09
CA ARG A 292 -6.51 28.93 6.47
C ARG A 292 -6.33 30.33 7.09
N PRO A 293 -7.03 30.67 8.19
CA PRO A 293 -6.78 31.93 8.86
C PRO A 293 -5.31 31.97 9.24
N ASN A 294 -4.67 33.10 8.92
CA ASN A 294 -3.26 33.36 9.16
C ASN A 294 -2.87 32.81 10.54
N ARG A 295 -2.14 31.69 10.60
CA ARG A 295 -1.53 31.23 11.86
C ARG A 295 -0.44 32.25 12.16
N ALA A 296 -0.79 33.25 12.96
CA ALA A 296 0.16 34.15 13.57
C ALA A 296 1.21 33.28 14.27
N VAL A 297 2.46 33.43 13.84
CA VAL A 297 3.61 32.82 14.48
C VAL A 297 3.72 33.46 15.87
N HIS A 298 3.49 32.66 16.91
CA HIS A 298 3.82 32.97 18.29
C HIS A 298 4.68 31.84 18.85
#